data_AF-A0A927X5X7-F1
#
_entry.id   AF-A0A927X5X7-F1
#
_cell.length_a   1.000
_cell.length_b   1.000
_cell.length_c   1.000
_cell.angle_alpha   90.00
_cell.angle_beta   90.00
_cell.angle_gamma   90.00
#
_symmetry.space_group_name_H-M   'P 1'
#
loop_
_entity.id
_entity.type
_entity.pdbx_description
1 polymer ?
#
loop_
_entity_poly.entity_id
_entity_poly.type
_entity_poly.pdbx_seq_one_letter_code
_entity_poly.pdbx_strand_id
1 'polypeptide(L)'
;MAKVKRYCGPIILEINNEKIKEYCGSYKYEISNNKVKEYCGRYLYEIQGDKIKEYCGSYVLEVSGTKIKRYCGPIIAEIQGNKIKEYCGGYLYEIEGFLSHKELMMLIAILFA
;
A
#
# COMPACT_ATOMS: atom_id res chain seq x y z
N MET A 1 12.83 -12.41 -12.81
CA MET A 1 11.53 -12.08 -12.18
C MET A 1 10.93 -13.38 -11.69
N ALA A 2 11.10 -13.71 -10.42
CA ALA A 2 10.49 -14.92 -9.90
C ALA A 2 8.97 -14.69 -9.70
N LYS A 3 8.26 -15.83 -9.58
CA LYS A 3 6.82 -15.86 -9.37
C LYS A 3 6.62 -16.57 -8.04
N VAL A 4 6.18 -15.82 -7.05
CA VAL A 4 5.90 -16.36 -5.73
C VAL A 4 4.40 -16.50 -5.58
N LYS A 5 3.97 -17.75 -5.40
CA LYS A 5 2.56 -18.05 -5.20
C LYS A 5 2.05 -17.49 -3.87
N ARG A 6 2.85 -17.62 -2.80
CA ARG A 6 2.47 -17.13 -1.48
C ARG A 6 3.69 -16.91 -0.59
N TYR A 7 3.72 -15.79 0.11
CA TYR A 7 4.62 -15.56 1.25
C TYR A 7 3.78 -15.52 2.53
N CYS A 8 4.21 -16.28 3.55
CA CYS A 8 3.62 -16.27 4.88
C CYS A 8 4.74 -16.30 5.93
N GLY A 9 4.85 -15.26 6.75
CA GLY A 9 5.86 -15.18 7.79
C GLY A 9 5.63 -13.99 8.73
N PRO A 10 6.15 -14.04 9.95
CA PRO A 10 5.92 -12.98 10.94
C PRO A 10 6.60 -11.67 10.57
N ILE A 11 7.82 -11.74 10.05
CA ILE A 11 8.68 -10.59 9.73
C ILE A 11 9.35 -10.83 8.39
N ILE A 12 9.32 -9.83 7.50
CA ILE A 12 10.13 -9.80 6.29
C ILE A 12 10.81 -8.42 6.21
N LEU A 13 12.12 -8.41 5.98
CA LEU A 13 12.86 -7.17 5.88
C LEU A 13 12.64 -6.50 4.52
N GLU A 14 12.85 -7.24 3.43
CA GLU A 14 12.84 -6.67 2.07
C GLU A 14 12.32 -7.69 1.05
N ILE A 15 11.59 -7.22 0.02
CA ILE A 15 11.27 -8.01 -1.18
C ILE A 15 11.34 -7.10 -2.40
N ASN A 16 12.09 -7.52 -3.43
CA ASN A 16 12.28 -6.74 -4.64
C ASN A 16 12.05 -7.54 -5.92
N ASN A 17 11.49 -6.88 -6.94
CA ASN A 17 11.42 -7.38 -8.33
C ASN A 17 10.66 -8.72 -8.52
N GLU A 18 9.65 -8.97 -7.69
CA GLU A 18 8.85 -10.19 -7.67
C GLU A 18 7.41 -10.01 -8.19
N LYS A 19 6.83 -11.12 -8.65
CA LYS A 19 5.38 -11.25 -8.84
C LYS A 19 4.82 -12.11 -7.71
N ILE A 20 4.05 -11.50 -6.83
CA ILE A 20 3.50 -12.15 -5.63
C ILE A 20 1.99 -12.24 -5.78
N LYS A 21 1.43 -13.45 -5.71
CA LYS A 21 -0.03 -13.62 -5.71
C LYS A 21 -0.61 -13.25 -4.33
N GLU A 22 -0.04 -13.78 -3.25
CA GLU A 22 -0.51 -13.54 -1.89
C GLU A 22 0.67 -13.25 -0.95
N TYR A 23 0.58 -12.18 -0.17
CA TYR A 23 1.46 -11.89 0.95
C TYR A 23 0.64 -11.87 2.24
N CYS A 24 1.13 -12.54 3.29
CA CYS A 24 0.57 -12.50 4.63
C CYS A 24 1.70 -12.37 5.67
N GLY A 25 1.69 -11.32 6.49
CA GLY A 25 2.69 -11.17 7.56
C GLY A 25 2.36 -10.09 8.58
N SER A 26 3.04 -10.09 9.73
CA SER A 26 2.76 -9.11 10.78
C SER A 26 3.52 -7.82 10.55
N TYR A 27 4.82 -7.91 10.28
CA TYR A 27 5.69 -6.76 10.09
C TYR A 27 6.45 -6.88 8.78
N LYS A 28 6.50 -5.78 8.05
CA LYS A 28 7.35 -5.67 6.87
C LYS A 28 8.01 -4.31 6.80
N TYR A 29 9.30 -4.31 6.49
CA TYR A 29 10.07 -3.08 6.36
C TYR A 29 9.91 -2.47 4.97
N GLU A 30 10.32 -3.16 3.92
CA GLU A 30 10.35 -2.57 2.57
C GLU A 30 9.75 -3.50 1.48
N ILE A 31 9.04 -2.89 0.53
CA ILE A 31 8.60 -3.54 -0.71
C ILE A 31 8.88 -2.62 -1.89
N SER A 32 9.71 -3.08 -2.83
CA SER A 32 10.12 -2.24 -3.96
C SER A 32 10.02 -2.96 -5.31
N ASN A 33 9.41 -2.29 -6.29
CA ASN A 33 9.32 -2.75 -7.69
C ASN A 33 8.60 -4.11 -7.92
N ASN A 34 7.59 -4.43 -7.11
CA ASN A 34 6.82 -5.66 -7.15
C ASN A 34 5.45 -5.50 -7.80
N LYS A 35 4.89 -6.65 -8.20
CA LYS A 35 3.46 -6.80 -8.55
C LYS A 35 2.80 -7.73 -7.54
N VAL A 36 1.93 -7.17 -6.70
CA VAL A 36 1.25 -7.90 -5.63
C VAL A 36 -0.25 -7.93 -5.91
N LYS A 37 -0.84 -9.13 -5.96
CA LYS A 37 -2.30 -9.24 -6.12
C LYS A 37 -3.01 -8.98 -4.79
N GLU A 38 -2.61 -9.64 -3.72
CA GLU A 38 -3.20 -9.49 -2.40
C GLU A 38 -2.08 -9.32 -1.35
N TYR A 39 -2.10 -8.21 -0.63
CA TYR A 39 -1.26 -7.95 0.53
C TYR A 39 -2.13 -7.95 1.79
N CYS A 40 -1.80 -8.80 2.75
CA CYS A 40 -2.37 -8.79 4.08
C CYS A 40 -1.24 -8.61 5.11
N GLY A 41 -1.25 -7.54 5.89
CA GLY A 41 -0.31 -7.43 6.99
C GLY A 41 -0.54 -6.30 7.95
N ARG A 42 -0.01 -6.40 9.17
CA ARG A 42 -0.35 -5.45 10.23
C ARG A 42 0.37 -4.12 10.07
N TYR A 43 1.69 -4.18 9.90
CA TYR A 43 2.55 -3.01 9.77
C TYR A 43 3.41 -3.12 8.52
N LEU A 44 3.46 -2.03 7.77
CA LEU A 44 4.34 -1.88 6.63
C LEU A 44 5.01 -0.51 6.67
N TYR A 45 6.33 -0.47 6.69
CA TYR A 45 7.05 0.79 6.75
C TYR A 45 7.05 1.48 5.39
N GLU A 46 7.55 0.84 4.35
CA GLU A 46 7.75 1.51 3.06
C GLU A 46 7.27 0.67 1.87
N ILE A 47 6.63 1.35 0.90
CA ILE A 47 6.25 0.79 -0.40
C ILE A 47 6.70 1.71 -1.52
N GLN A 48 7.56 1.21 -2.42
CA GLN A 48 8.10 2.02 -3.50
C GLN A 48 7.90 1.39 -4.89
N GLY A 49 7.29 2.16 -5.81
CA GLY A 49 7.21 1.78 -7.23
C GLY A 49 6.35 0.54 -7.51
N ASP A 50 5.51 0.14 -6.56
CA ASP A 50 4.77 -1.12 -6.61
C ASP A 50 3.44 -1.02 -7.37
N LYS A 51 2.92 -2.18 -7.78
CA LYS A 51 1.53 -2.33 -8.22
C LYS A 51 0.82 -3.33 -7.32
N ILE A 52 -0.11 -2.82 -6.51
CA ILE A 52 -0.89 -3.61 -5.55
C ILE A 52 -2.36 -3.58 -5.95
N LYS A 53 -2.98 -4.75 -6.17
CA LYS A 53 -4.41 -4.79 -6.48
C LYS A 53 -5.25 -4.61 -5.21
N GLU A 54 -4.91 -5.34 -4.15
CA GLU A 54 -5.65 -5.28 -2.88
C GLU A 54 -4.66 -5.24 -1.72
N TYR A 55 -4.74 -4.17 -0.93
CA TYR A 55 -3.98 -3.99 0.29
C TYR A 55 -4.94 -4.05 1.48
N CYS A 56 -4.68 -4.95 2.42
CA CYS A 56 -5.37 -5.06 3.69
C CYS A 56 -4.33 -4.98 4.81
N GLY A 57 -4.33 -3.90 5.58
CA GLY A 57 -3.40 -3.78 6.69
C GLY A 57 -3.78 -2.75 7.72
N SER A 58 -3.07 -2.73 8.85
CA SER A 58 -3.39 -1.79 9.93
C SER A 58 -2.68 -0.44 9.73
N TYR A 59 -1.40 -0.46 9.36
CA TYR A 59 -0.60 0.75 9.28
C TYR A 59 0.34 0.69 8.09
N VAL A 60 0.38 1.78 7.32
CA VAL A 60 1.44 2.06 6.36
C VAL A 60 2.09 3.39 6.72
N LEU A 61 3.41 3.43 6.85
CA LEU A 61 4.13 4.67 7.13
C LEU A 61 4.30 5.47 5.84
N GLU A 62 4.99 4.91 4.85
CA GLU A 62 5.34 5.62 3.62
C GLU A 62 4.92 4.84 2.37
N VAL A 63 4.30 5.54 1.43
CA VAL A 63 3.99 5.02 0.10
C VAL A 63 4.55 6.02 -0.91
N SER A 64 5.33 5.55 -1.88
CA SER A 64 5.87 6.39 -2.95
C SER A 64 5.83 5.71 -4.33
N GLY A 65 5.42 6.45 -5.37
CA GLY A 65 5.39 5.98 -6.77
C GLY A 65 4.55 4.71 -7.02
N THR A 66 3.69 4.33 -6.09
CA THR A 66 2.94 3.08 -6.03
C THR A 66 1.50 3.26 -6.54
N LYS A 67 0.98 2.20 -7.18
CA LYS A 67 -0.42 2.14 -7.62
C LYS A 67 -1.17 1.10 -6.82
N ILE A 68 -2.17 1.53 -6.07
CA ILE A 68 -3.04 0.68 -5.25
C ILE A 68 -4.47 0.74 -5.80
N LYS A 69 -5.04 -0.39 -6.22
CA LYS A 69 -6.44 -0.39 -6.67
C LYS A 69 -7.40 -0.26 -5.49
N ARG A 70 -7.18 -1.02 -4.42
CA ARG A 70 -7.99 -0.97 -3.20
C ARG A 70 -7.09 -1.04 -1.97
N TYR A 71 -7.21 -0.03 -1.12
CA TYR A 71 -6.56 0.03 0.18
C TYR A 71 -7.62 -0.10 1.28
N CYS A 72 -7.46 -1.08 2.16
CA CYS A 72 -8.27 -1.29 3.34
C CYS A 72 -7.35 -1.27 4.55
N GLY A 73 -7.41 -0.20 5.32
CA GLY A 73 -6.59 -0.06 6.51
C GLY A 73 -6.88 1.25 7.20
N PRO A 74 -6.81 1.33 8.54
CA PRO A 74 -7.19 2.52 9.25
C PRO A 74 -6.26 3.70 8.96
N ILE A 75 -4.96 3.47 8.72
CA ILE A 75 -3.94 4.53 8.72
C ILE A 75 -2.92 4.40 7.58
N ILE A 76 -2.72 5.51 6.86
CA ILE A 76 -1.50 5.79 6.08
C ILE A 76 -0.88 7.09 6.62
N ALA A 77 0.42 7.13 6.90
CA ALA A 77 1.06 8.37 7.33
C ALA A 77 1.38 9.29 6.15
N GLU A 78 2.10 8.79 5.15
CA GLU A 78 2.61 9.61 4.04
C GLU A 78 2.33 8.97 2.67
N ILE A 79 1.94 9.81 1.71
CA ILE A 79 1.69 9.42 0.31
C ILE A 79 2.38 10.41 -0.62
N GLN A 80 3.37 9.93 -1.39
CA GLN A 80 4.03 10.73 -2.43
C GLN A 80 3.85 10.16 -3.84
N GLY A 81 3.26 10.95 -4.76
CA GLY A 81 3.20 10.60 -6.20
C GLY A 81 2.43 9.30 -6.53
N ASN A 82 1.54 8.87 -5.64
CA ASN A 82 0.81 7.60 -5.75
C ASN A 82 -0.55 7.74 -6.43
N LYS A 83 -1.13 6.59 -6.80
CA LYS A 83 -2.53 6.51 -7.23
C LYS A 83 -3.28 5.44 -6.44
N ILE A 84 -4.27 5.86 -5.65
CA ILE A 84 -5.16 4.98 -4.89
C ILE A 84 -6.58 5.13 -5.44
N LYS A 85 -7.16 4.05 -5.97
CA LYS A 85 -8.49 4.12 -6.62
C LYS A 85 -9.65 4.00 -5.63
N GLU A 86 -9.49 3.20 -4.60
CA GLU A 86 -10.47 2.94 -3.53
C GLU A 86 -9.70 2.92 -2.20
N TYR A 87 -10.06 3.80 -1.28
CA TYR A 87 -9.49 3.85 0.06
C TYR A 87 -10.59 3.67 1.10
N CYS A 88 -10.39 2.70 1.99
CA CYS A 88 -11.28 2.37 3.09
C CYS A 88 -10.49 2.42 4.40
N GLY A 89 -10.19 3.64 4.83
CA GLY A 89 -9.46 3.95 6.05
C GLY A 89 -10.02 5.18 6.76
N GLY A 90 -9.55 5.42 7.97
CA GLY A 90 -10.05 6.52 8.81
C GLY A 90 -9.11 7.72 8.87
N TYR A 91 -7.82 7.51 8.59
CA TYR A 91 -6.80 8.52 8.83
C TYR A 91 -5.72 8.53 7.74
N LEU A 92 -5.46 9.73 7.25
CA LEU A 92 -4.35 10.05 6.37
C LEU A 92 -3.73 11.37 6.81
N TYR A 93 -2.43 11.37 7.06
CA TYR A 93 -1.75 12.50 7.71
C TYR A 93 -1.11 13.45 6.69
N GLU A 94 -0.36 12.92 5.72
CA GLU A 94 0.41 13.71 4.78
C GLU A 94 0.28 13.19 3.34
N ILE A 95 0.18 14.13 2.40
CA ILE A 95 0.09 13.83 0.97
C ILE A 95 0.89 14.86 0.20
N GLU A 96 1.86 14.37 -0.56
CA GLU A 96 2.65 15.17 -1.46
C GLU A 96 2.44 14.75 -2.92
N GLY A 97 2.24 15.74 -3.79
CA GLY A 97 2.20 15.56 -5.24
C GLY A 97 0.84 15.83 -5.87
N PHE A 98 0.71 15.43 -7.14
CA PHE A 98 -0.44 15.77 -7.96
C PHE A 98 -1.55 14.73 -7.83
N LEU A 99 -2.63 15.12 -7.17
CA LEU A 99 -3.87 14.35 -7.13
C LEU A 99 -4.73 14.69 -8.36
N SER A 100 -5.26 13.68 -9.03
CA SER A 100 -6.37 13.92 -9.95
C SER A 100 -7.59 14.44 -9.20
N HIS A 101 -8.48 15.16 -9.88
CA HIS A 101 -9.73 15.65 -9.29
C HIS A 101 -10.51 14.54 -8.55
N LYS A 102 -10.53 13.31 -9.10
CA LYS A 102 -11.18 12.16 -8.47
C LYS A 102 -10.48 11.73 -7.17
N GLU A 103 -9.15 11.71 -7.16
CA GLU A 103 -8.36 11.35 -5.97
C GLU A 103 -8.52 12.41 -4.87
N LEU A 104 -8.55 13.69 -5.24
CA LEU A 104 -8.82 14.80 -4.31
C LEU A 104 -10.24 14.71 -3.71
N MET A 105 -11.26 14.43 -4.52
CA MET A 105 -12.64 14.31 -4.04
C MET A 105 -12.81 13.09 -3.11
N MET A 106 -12.11 11.99 -3.38
CA MET A 106 -12.05 10.84 -2.47
C MET A 106 -11.42 11.22 -1.12
N LEU A 107 -10.33 11.97 -1.16
CA LEU A 107 -9.62 12.42 0.04
C LEU A 107 -10.45 13.33 0.93
N ILE A 108 -11.12 14.30 0.33
CA ILE A 108 -12.06 15.16 1.06
C ILE A 108 -13.17 14.31 1.69
N ALA A 109 -13.71 13.32 0.97
CA ALA A 109 -14.72 12.44 1.54
C ALA A 109 -14.22 11.63 2.75
N ILE A 110 -12.93 11.30 2.83
CA ILE A 110 -12.33 10.57 3.96
C ILE A 110 -12.11 11.49 5.16
N LEU A 111 -11.57 12.70 4.92
CA LEU A 111 -11.25 13.65 6.00
C LEU A 111 -12.50 14.24 6.69
N PHE A 112 -13.64 14.24 6.00
CA PHE A 112 -14.89 14.86 6.46
C PHE A 112 -16.06 13.87 6.66
N ALA A 113 -15.80 12.55 6.62
CA ALA A 113 -16.79 11.51 6.98
C ALA A 113 -16.70 11.15 8.48
#